data_AF-A0A377JNZ6-F1
#
_entry.id   AF-A0A377JNZ6-F1
#
_cell.length_a   1.000
_cell.length_b   1.000
_cell.length_c   1.000
_cell.angle_alpha   90.00
_cell.angle_beta   90.00
_cell.angle_gamma   90.00
#
_symmetry.space_group_name_H-M   'P 1'
#
loop_
_entity.id
_entity.type
_entity.pdbx_description
1 polymer ?
#
loop_
_entity_poly.entity_id
_entity_poly.type
_entity_poly.pdbx_seq_one_letter_code
_entity_poly.pdbx_strand_id
1 'polypeptide(L)'
;MDITKANHGGVQGLLANIYNVANQPQNANKTRESEQDINGVDSLHNRDKATHSLQYTDITKRIEDKFSPSQELKKAKEIGGELEGGFKDKTSFENLAKTLKQEGLINSNEKVAMDYLKNNSSKLSFDEFEKIAANDNHSKEMKGLIDSVVNKMRFVDSVNGGIF
;
A
#
# COMPACT_ATOMS: atom_id res chain seq x y z
N MET A 1 41.15 5.89 44.81
CA MET A 1 41.61 6.42 43.52
C MET A 1 40.38 6.50 42.64
N ASP A 2 39.87 7.72 42.47
CA ASP A 2 38.82 8.12 41.54
C ASP A 2 39.13 7.74 40.10
N ILE A 3 38.13 7.31 39.32
CA ILE A 3 37.56 8.14 38.24
C ILE A 3 36.26 7.53 37.68
N THR A 4 35.23 8.38 37.71
CA THR A 4 33.97 8.37 36.95
C THR A 4 34.11 8.18 35.44
N LYS A 5 33.12 7.56 34.79
CA LYS A 5 32.37 8.18 33.67
C LYS A 5 31.11 7.40 33.31
N ALA A 6 29.97 8.03 33.58
CA ALA A 6 28.68 7.72 33.00
C ALA A 6 28.68 8.05 31.50
N ASN A 7 28.03 7.23 30.67
CA ASN A 7 27.63 7.64 29.33
C ASN A 7 26.11 7.77 29.31
N HIS A 8 25.67 9.02 29.30
CA HIS A 8 24.31 9.46 29.01
C HIS A 8 24.09 9.45 27.50
N GLY A 9 22.91 9.01 27.08
CA GLY A 9 22.34 9.28 25.77
C GLY A 9 21.11 8.39 25.59
N GLY A 10 19.88 8.87 25.65
CA GLY A 10 19.35 10.21 25.51
C GLY A 10 18.03 10.05 24.77
N VAL A 11 16.93 9.95 25.52
CA VAL A 11 15.57 10.01 24.97
C VAL A 11 15.28 11.50 24.79
N GLN A 12 15.14 11.98 23.55
CA GLN A 12 14.56 13.30 23.30
C GLN A 12 14.27 13.53 21.81
N GLY A 13 12.98 13.56 21.48
CA GLY A 13 12.39 14.35 20.38
C GLY A 13 12.78 13.93 18.95
N LEU A 14 11.99 14.16 17.92
CA LEU A 14 10.93 15.14 17.74
C LEU A 14 9.94 14.57 16.71
N LEU A 15 8.69 14.47 17.13
CA LEU A 15 7.54 14.65 16.25
C LEU A 15 7.58 16.11 15.79
N ALA A 16 7.94 16.36 14.52
CA ALA A 16 7.62 17.57 13.73
C ALA A 16 8.36 17.39 12.38
N ASN A 17 7.70 17.29 11.23
CA ASN A 17 7.04 18.41 10.59
C ASN A 17 5.99 17.91 9.59
N ILE A 18 4.73 18.21 9.89
CA ILE A 18 3.72 18.46 8.87
C ILE A 18 3.74 19.99 8.65
N TYR A 19 3.66 20.41 7.39
CA TYR A 19 3.59 21.80 6.91
C TYR A 19 4.88 22.65 7.05
N ASN A 20 5.59 22.82 5.94
CA ASN A 20 5.87 24.19 5.51
C ASN A 20 5.93 24.31 3.98
N VAL A 21 5.04 25.16 3.48
CA VAL A 21 5.02 25.75 2.15
C VAL A 21 6.03 26.89 2.15
N ALA A 22 6.89 26.97 1.13
CA ALA A 22 7.20 28.22 0.41
C ALA A 22 8.35 28.00 -0.58
N ASN A 23 8.04 28.18 -1.86
CA ASN A 23 9.01 28.53 -2.88
C ASN A 23 9.82 29.75 -2.44
N GLN A 24 11.14 29.67 -2.49
CA GLN A 24 11.98 30.86 -2.66
C GLN A 24 13.23 30.53 -3.50
N PRO A 25 13.46 31.24 -4.62
CA PRO A 25 14.63 31.03 -5.47
C PRO A 25 15.90 31.64 -4.86
N GLN A 26 17.01 30.94 -5.03
CA GLN A 26 18.36 31.36 -4.66
C GLN A 26 18.82 32.54 -5.54
N ASN A 27 19.06 33.69 -4.93
CA ASN A 27 19.83 34.78 -5.52
C ASN A 27 21.24 34.76 -4.94
N ALA A 28 22.25 34.54 -5.79
CA ALA A 28 23.60 35.08 -5.61
C ALA A 28 24.41 34.89 -6.91
N ASN A 29 24.69 35.97 -7.62
CA ASN A 29 26.07 36.44 -7.72
C ASN A 29 26.18 37.79 -8.43
N LYS A 30 26.89 38.67 -7.73
CA LYS A 30 27.38 40.01 -8.08
C LYS A 30 28.65 39.83 -8.91
N THR A 31 28.95 40.72 -9.89
CA THR A 31 30.28 41.33 -10.14
C THR A 31 30.29 42.26 -11.37
N ARG A 32 30.52 43.55 -11.06
CA ARG A 32 31.31 44.64 -11.70
C ARG A 32 30.89 45.33 -13.01
N GLU A 33 31.00 46.65 -12.89
CA GLU A 33 30.77 47.75 -13.82
C GLU A 33 31.91 47.91 -14.85
N SER A 34 31.57 48.42 -16.03
CA SER A 34 32.44 49.22 -16.90
C SER A 34 31.55 50.10 -17.78
N GLU A 35 31.71 51.43 -17.66
CA GLU A 35 31.02 52.48 -18.43
C GLU A 35 31.58 52.63 -19.86
N GLN A 36 30.90 53.47 -20.67
CA GLN A 36 31.10 53.87 -22.09
C GLN A 36 30.19 53.08 -23.05
N ASP A 37 29.37 53.67 -23.93
CA ASP A 37 29.30 55.04 -24.45
C ASP A 37 27.87 55.21 -25.00
N ILE A 38 27.23 56.36 -24.75
CA ILE A 38 25.90 56.67 -25.32
C ILE A 38 26.15 57.48 -26.58
N ASN A 39 25.96 56.88 -27.76
CA ASN A 39 25.74 57.61 -29.00
C ASN A 39 25.09 56.71 -30.07
N GLY A 40 24.04 57.23 -30.71
CA GLY A 40 23.62 56.80 -32.05
C GLY A 40 22.30 56.05 -32.12
N VAL A 41 21.20 56.80 -32.18
CA VAL A 41 19.96 56.38 -32.85
C VAL A 41 20.29 56.28 -34.34
N ASP A 42 20.55 55.07 -34.83
CA ASP A 42 20.25 54.61 -36.20
C ASP A 42 20.91 53.25 -36.46
N SER A 43 20.12 52.19 -36.42
CA SER A 43 20.26 51.03 -37.31
C SER A 43 19.11 50.05 -37.09
N LEU A 44 18.01 50.35 -37.77
CA LEU A 44 17.00 49.37 -38.13
C LEU A 44 17.62 48.28 -38.99
N HIS A 45 17.16 47.04 -38.76
CA HIS A 45 17.35 45.79 -39.50
C HIS A 45 18.53 44.90 -39.09
N ASN A 46 18.27 43.94 -38.20
CA ASN A 46 18.48 42.53 -38.56
C ASN A 46 17.77 41.58 -37.59
N ARG A 47 16.75 40.89 -38.12
CA ARG A 47 16.33 39.53 -37.72
C ARG A 47 16.07 39.29 -36.23
N ASP A 48 14.91 39.76 -35.78
CA ASP A 48 14.10 39.03 -34.80
C ASP A 48 13.54 37.76 -35.45
N LYS A 49 14.42 36.79 -35.71
CA LYS A 49 13.99 35.42 -36.01
C LYS A 49 13.64 34.75 -34.69
N ALA A 50 12.35 34.81 -34.37
CA ALA A 50 11.63 33.78 -33.65
C ALA A 50 12.26 33.37 -32.31
N THR A 51 12.15 34.27 -31.34
CA THR A 51 11.63 33.85 -30.04
C THR A 51 10.37 33.00 -30.26
N HIS A 52 10.30 31.85 -29.58
CA HIS A 52 9.21 30.87 -29.55
C HIS A 52 9.34 29.64 -30.45
N SER A 53 10.37 28.83 -30.20
CA SER A 53 10.15 27.39 -30.11
C SER A 53 10.49 26.91 -28.71
N LEU A 54 9.84 27.50 -27.70
CA LEU A 54 9.56 26.71 -26.50
C LEU A 54 8.63 25.62 -26.99
N GLN A 55 9.19 24.44 -27.25
CA GLN A 55 8.40 23.24 -27.46
C GLN A 55 7.51 23.13 -26.23
N TYR A 56 6.25 23.50 -26.43
CA TYR A 56 5.17 23.32 -25.47
C TYR A 56 5.02 21.80 -25.40
N THR A 57 5.89 21.14 -24.62
CA THR A 57 5.68 19.76 -24.22
C THR A 57 4.34 19.78 -23.54
N ASP A 58 3.37 19.22 -24.24
CA ASP A 58 1.95 19.24 -23.94
C ASP A 58 1.69 19.02 -22.44
N ILE A 59 1.65 20.12 -21.69
CA ILE A 59 1.44 20.12 -20.23
C ILE A 59 -0.03 19.77 -19.92
N THR A 60 -0.83 19.49 -20.97
CA THR A 60 -2.19 18.99 -20.88
C THR A 60 -2.28 17.47 -20.96
N LYS A 61 -1.17 16.72 -20.74
CA LYS A 61 -1.29 15.32 -20.29
C LYS A 61 -2.16 15.31 -19.04
N ARG A 62 -3.47 15.12 -19.25
CA ARG A 62 -4.49 15.02 -18.23
C ARG A 62 -3.94 14.08 -17.18
N ILE A 63 -3.76 14.59 -15.96
CA ILE A 63 -3.53 13.74 -14.81
C ILE A 63 -4.78 12.86 -14.73
N GLU A 64 -4.65 11.61 -15.14
CA GLU A 64 -5.72 10.64 -15.08
C GLU A 64 -5.77 10.08 -13.67
N ASP A 65 -6.68 10.61 -12.85
CA ASP A 65 -7.04 10.02 -11.56
C ASP A 65 -7.97 8.82 -11.83
N LYS A 66 -7.37 7.64 -11.99
CA LYS A 66 -8.09 6.38 -12.23
C LYS A 66 -7.93 5.45 -11.05
N PHE A 67 -9.03 5.14 -10.38
CA PHE A 67 -9.10 4.02 -9.46
C PHE A 67 -9.15 2.71 -10.25
N SER A 68 -8.15 1.86 -10.06
CA SER A 68 -8.16 0.50 -10.58
C SER A 68 -8.33 -0.50 -9.42
N PRO A 69 -9.04 -1.62 -9.62
CA PRO A 69 -9.18 -2.63 -8.59
C PRO A 69 -7.82 -3.15 -8.14
N SER A 70 -7.63 -3.29 -6.83
CA SER A 70 -6.43 -3.92 -6.27
C SER A 70 -6.31 -5.36 -6.78
N GLN A 71 -5.08 -5.89 -6.82
CA GLN A 71 -4.84 -7.28 -7.22
C GLN A 71 -5.58 -8.26 -6.31
N GLU A 72 -5.61 -7.98 -5.01
CA GLU A 72 -6.35 -8.77 -4.02
C GLU A 72 -7.85 -8.81 -4.34
N LEU A 73 -8.47 -7.66 -4.65
CA LEU A 73 -9.88 -7.61 -5.00
C LEU A 73 -10.20 -8.37 -6.28
N LYS A 74 -9.32 -8.31 -7.30
CA LYS A 74 -9.50 -9.07 -8.54
C LYS A 74 -9.49 -10.57 -8.27
N LYS A 75 -8.48 -11.05 -7.55
CA LYS A 75 -8.35 -12.46 -7.20
C LYS A 75 -9.51 -12.95 -6.35
N ALA A 76 -9.90 -12.17 -5.34
CA ALA A 76 -11.02 -12.53 -4.48
C ALA A 76 -12.33 -12.69 -5.28
N LYS A 77 -12.57 -11.86 -6.30
CA LYS A 77 -13.73 -12.03 -7.20
C LYS A 77 -13.63 -13.29 -8.07
N GLU A 78 -12.44 -13.65 -8.53
CA GLU A 78 -12.24 -14.82 -9.38
C GLU A 78 -12.50 -16.14 -8.62
N ILE A 79 -12.19 -16.18 -7.33
CA ILE A 79 -12.31 -17.40 -6.51
C ILE A 79 -13.64 -17.54 -5.76
N GLY A 80 -14.64 -16.69 -6.01
CA GLY A 80 -15.92 -16.72 -5.30
C GLY A 80 -16.63 -18.07 -5.34
N GLY A 81 -16.63 -18.73 -6.51
CA GLY A 81 -17.23 -20.06 -6.66
C GLY A 81 -16.46 -21.17 -5.94
N GLU A 82 -15.14 -21.03 -5.80
CA GLU A 82 -14.30 -21.96 -5.05
C GLU A 82 -14.58 -21.84 -3.54
N LEU A 83 -14.88 -20.63 -3.05
CA LEU A 83 -15.27 -20.43 -1.66
C LEU A 83 -16.61 -21.13 -1.36
N GLU A 84 -17.62 -20.95 -2.22
CA GLU A 84 -18.92 -21.64 -2.12
C GLU A 84 -18.75 -23.17 -2.13
N GLY A 85 -17.93 -23.69 -3.05
CA GLY A 85 -17.61 -25.12 -3.12
C GLY A 85 -16.87 -25.62 -1.88
N GLY A 86 -16.00 -24.79 -1.29
CA GLY A 86 -15.10 -25.15 -0.21
C GLY A 86 -15.78 -25.57 1.09
N PHE A 87 -16.97 -25.06 1.39
CA PHE A 87 -17.68 -25.40 2.64
C PHE A 87 -18.49 -26.71 2.58
N LYS A 88 -18.54 -27.39 1.43
CA LYS A 88 -19.36 -28.62 1.25
C LYS A 88 -18.85 -29.81 2.06
N ASP A 89 -17.54 -30.03 2.04
CA ASP A 89 -16.89 -31.16 2.71
C ASP A 89 -15.40 -30.87 2.96
N LYS A 90 -14.75 -31.71 3.76
CA LYS A 90 -13.34 -31.51 4.16
C LYS A 90 -12.36 -31.52 2.98
N THR A 91 -12.64 -32.28 1.92
CA THR A 91 -11.78 -32.36 0.74
C THR A 91 -11.90 -31.07 -0.06
N SER A 92 -13.14 -30.61 -0.29
CA SER A 92 -13.42 -29.32 -0.92
C SER A 92 -12.79 -28.16 -0.14
N PHE A 93 -12.84 -28.19 1.19
CA PHE A 93 -12.23 -27.17 2.03
C PHE A 93 -10.69 -27.16 1.95
N GLU A 94 -10.07 -28.33 1.84
CA GLU A 94 -8.62 -28.43 1.61
C GLU A 94 -8.22 -27.89 0.24
N ASN A 95 -9.04 -28.13 -0.79
CA ASN A 95 -8.82 -27.57 -2.12
C ASN A 95 -8.95 -26.05 -2.10
N LEU A 96 -9.96 -25.51 -1.43
CA LEU A 96 -10.08 -24.07 -1.19
C LEU A 96 -8.83 -23.49 -0.53
N ALA A 97 -8.31 -24.13 0.52
CA ALA A 97 -7.08 -23.69 1.18
C ALA A 97 -5.85 -23.69 0.23
N LYS A 98 -5.77 -24.65 -0.69
CA LYS A 98 -4.72 -24.69 -1.72
C LYS A 98 -4.91 -23.53 -2.72
N THR A 99 -6.11 -23.32 -3.21
CA THR A 99 -6.44 -22.23 -4.15
C THR A 99 -6.14 -20.86 -3.54
N LEU A 100 -6.62 -20.59 -2.33
CA LEU A 100 -6.33 -19.34 -1.62
C LEU A 100 -4.82 -19.08 -1.45
N LYS A 101 -4.04 -20.12 -1.22
CA LYS A 101 -2.58 -20.01 -1.09
C LYS A 101 -1.92 -19.77 -2.45
N GLN A 102 -2.36 -20.47 -3.50
CA GLN A 102 -1.85 -20.32 -4.86
C GLN A 102 -2.11 -18.91 -5.39
N GLU A 103 -3.30 -18.37 -5.11
CA GLU A 103 -3.65 -16.99 -5.43
C GLU A 103 -2.95 -15.96 -4.52
N GLY A 104 -2.25 -16.40 -3.47
CA GLY A 104 -1.55 -15.52 -2.55
C GLY A 104 -2.47 -14.69 -1.66
N LEU A 105 -3.73 -15.10 -1.51
CA LEU A 105 -4.68 -14.49 -0.58
C LEU A 105 -4.37 -14.92 0.86
N ILE A 106 -3.88 -16.15 1.04
CA ILE A 106 -3.35 -16.63 2.32
C ILE A 106 -1.89 -17.05 2.21
N ASN A 107 -1.18 -17.00 3.33
CA ASN A 107 0.20 -17.46 3.48
C ASN A 107 0.28 -18.91 4.01
N SER A 108 1.49 -19.43 4.20
CA SER A 108 1.71 -20.81 4.67
C SER A 108 1.19 -21.07 6.09
N ASN A 109 1.30 -20.09 7.00
CA ASN A 109 0.83 -20.24 8.38
C ASN A 109 -0.70 -20.20 8.44
N GLU A 110 -1.32 -19.36 7.62
CA GLU A 110 -2.77 -19.30 7.45
C GLU A 110 -3.33 -20.59 6.83
N LYS A 111 -2.59 -21.23 5.92
CA LYS A 111 -2.95 -22.59 5.46
C LYS A 111 -2.96 -23.59 6.62
N VAL A 112 -2.00 -23.51 7.55
CA VAL A 112 -1.99 -24.38 8.74
C VAL A 112 -3.22 -24.10 9.62
N ALA A 113 -3.62 -22.84 9.78
CA ALA A 113 -4.84 -22.49 10.49
C ALA A 113 -6.11 -23.02 9.78
N MET A 114 -6.17 -22.98 8.44
CA MET A 114 -7.24 -23.64 7.68
C MET A 114 -7.26 -25.16 7.91
N ASP A 115 -6.09 -25.82 7.87
CA ASP A 115 -6.00 -27.26 8.17
C ASP A 115 -6.43 -27.56 9.61
N TYR A 116 -6.15 -26.67 10.56
CA TYR A 116 -6.64 -26.75 11.93
C TYR A 116 -8.17 -26.64 11.99
N LEU A 117 -8.77 -25.64 11.34
CA LEU A 117 -10.23 -25.46 11.27
C LEU A 117 -10.92 -26.68 10.66
N LYS A 118 -10.38 -27.24 9.57
CA LYS A 118 -10.90 -28.46 8.92
C LYS A 118 -11.00 -29.65 9.87
N ASN A 119 -10.03 -29.78 10.77
CA ASN A 119 -9.90 -30.94 11.65
C ASN A 119 -10.62 -30.76 12.98
N ASN A 120 -10.77 -29.52 13.45
CA ASN A 120 -11.32 -29.21 14.78
C ASN A 120 -12.74 -28.63 14.74
N SER A 121 -13.28 -28.36 13.55
CA SER A 121 -14.68 -27.94 13.40
C SER A 121 -15.62 -29.13 13.36
N SER A 122 -16.76 -28.98 14.05
CA SER A 122 -17.88 -29.91 13.93
C SER A 122 -18.59 -29.75 12.58
N LYS A 123 -18.57 -28.53 12.04
CA LYS A 123 -19.14 -28.14 10.73
C LYS A 123 -18.26 -27.10 10.05
N LEU A 124 -18.10 -27.22 8.73
CA LEU A 124 -17.44 -26.20 7.92
C LEU A 124 -18.40 -25.03 7.70
N SER A 125 -18.29 -24.01 8.55
CA SER A 125 -19.08 -22.78 8.46
C SER A 125 -18.41 -21.67 9.25
N PHE A 126 -18.64 -20.42 8.87
CA PHE A 126 -18.08 -19.27 9.58
C PHE A 126 -18.44 -19.25 11.06
N ASP A 127 -19.70 -19.51 11.42
CA ASP A 127 -20.13 -19.55 12.84
C ASP A 127 -19.32 -20.53 13.68
N GLU A 128 -18.95 -21.67 13.09
CA GLU A 128 -18.16 -22.68 13.81
C GLU A 128 -16.69 -22.26 13.91
N PHE A 129 -16.16 -21.63 12.86
CA PHE A 129 -14.81 -21.11 12.88
C PHE A 129 -14.64 -19.96 13.87
N GLU A 130 -15.65 -19.09 13.99
CA GLU A 130 -15.68 -18.01 14.98
C GLU A 130 -15.74 -18.56 16.41
N LYS A 131 -16.50 -19.63 16.68
CA LYS A 131 -16.46 -20.31 17.99
C LYS A 131 -15.09 -20.89 18.29
N ILE A 132 -14.44 -21.49 17.30
CA ILE A 132 -13.08 -22.01 17.45
C ILE A 132 -12.12 -20.86 17.74
N ALA A 133 -12.20 -19.74 17.01
CA ALA A 133 -11.37 -18.56 17.23
C ALA A 133 -11.58 -17.93 18.62
N ALA A 134 -12.81 -17.95 19.12
CA ALA A 134 -13.17 -17.43 20.43
C ALA A 134 -12.71 -18.34 21.59
N ASN A 135 -12.26 -19.57 21.31
CA ASN A 135 -11.81 -20.51 22.34
C ASN A 135 -10.49 -20.04 22.97
N ASP A 136 -10.48 -19.84 24.30
CA ASP A 136 -9.31 -19.36 25.04
C ASP A 136 -8.19 -20.39 25.19
N ASN A 137 -8.40 -21.64 24.77
CA ASN A 137 -7.37 -22.68 24.81
C ASN A 137 -6.32 -22.55 23.70
N HIS A 138 -6.48 -21.62 22.75
CA HIS A 138 -5.49 -21.38 21.70
C HIS A 138 -4.40 -20.41 22.14
N SER A 139 -3.19 -20.60 21.59
CA SER A 139 -2.16 -19.57 21.69
C SER A 139 -2.62 -18.30 20.98
N LYS A 140 -2.13 -17.13 21.43
CA LYS A 140 -2.41 -15.85 20.77
C LYS A 140 -2.06 -15.85 19.29
N GLU A 141 -1.01 -16.57 18.91
CA GLU A 141 -0.59 -16.74 17.52
C GLU A 141 -1.62 -17.53 16.71
N MET A 142 -2.07 -18.69 17.21
CA MET A 142 -3.07 -19.50 16.50
C MET A 142 -4.39 -18.75 16.37
N LYS A 143 -4.81 -18.04 17.43
CA LYS A 143 -5.99 -17.18 17.38
C LYS A 143 -5.87 -16.11 16.30
N GLY A 144 -4.74 -15.40 16.25
CA GLY A 144 -4.47 -14.41 15.21
C GLY A 144 -4.46 -14.99 13.79
N LEU A 145 -3.94 -16.21 13.61
CA LEU A 145 -3.98 -16.89 12.31
C LEU A 145 -5.39 -17.31 11.91
N ILE A 146 -6.17 -17.85 12.84
CA ILE A 146 -7.57 -18.22 12.60
C ILE A 146 -8.38 -16.97 12.26
N ASP A 147 -8.25 -15.90 13.04
CA ASP A 147 -8.93 -14.62 12.79
C ASP A 147 -8.58 -14.07 11.41
N SER A 148 -7.29 -14.10 11.04
CA SER A 148 -6.84 -13.65 9.71
C SER A 148 -7.49 -14.46 8.58
N VAL A 149 -7.52 -15.79 8.71
CA VAL A 149 -8.13 -16.70 7.73
C VAL A 149 -9.63 -16.47 7.60
N VAL A 150 -10.34 -16.39 8.73
CA VAL A 150 -11.79 -16.14 8.76
C VAL A 150 -12.12 -14.80 8.10
N ASN A 151 -11.38 -13.74 8.43
CA ASN A 151 -11.56 -12.43 7.84
C ASN A 151 -11.28 -12.42 6.32
N LYS A 152 -10.28 -13.14 5.85
CA LYS A 152 -9.98 -13.25 4.41
C LYS A 152 -11.05 -14.04 3.66
N MET A 153 -11.56 -15.12 4.24
CA MET A 153 -12.70 -15.84 3.66
C MET A 153 -13.97 -14.98 3.65
N ARG A 154 -14.24 -14.22 4.72
CA ARG A 154 -15.34 -13.23 4.75
C ARG A 154 -15.15 -12.13 3.71
N PHE A 155 -13.92 -11.66 3.50
CA PHE A 155 -13.62 -10.70 2.45
C PHE A 155 -13.97 -11.27 1.07
N VAL A 156 -13.51 -12.48 0.76
CA VAL A 156 -13.83 -13.18 -0.49
C VAL A 156 -15.34 -13.36 -0.63
N ASP A 157 -16.06 -13.78 0.40
CA ASP A 157 -17.53 -13.90 0.36
C ASP A 157 -18.19 -12.54 0.09
N SER A 158 -17.79 -11.49 0.83
CA SER A 158 -18.36 -10.15 0.72
C SER A 158 -18.23 -9.54 -0.68
N VAL A 159 -17.10 -9.76 -1.36
CA VAL A 159 -16.89 -9.23 -2.72
C VAL A 159 -17.65 -10.02 -3.79
N ASN A 160 -18.13 -11.22 -3.46
CA ASN A 160 -18.87 -12.12 -4.33
C ASN A 160 -20.38 -12.21 -4.04
N GLY A 161 -20.89 -11.38 -3.12
CA GLY A 161 -22.34 -11.26 -2.88
C GLY A 161 -22.78 -11.53 -1.44
N GLY A 162 -21.87 -11.94 -0.53
CA GLY A 162 -22.15 -12.02 0.90
C GLY A 162 -23.14 -13.13 1.26
N ILE A 163 -22.94 -14.35 0.74
CA ILE A 163 -23.94 -15.42 0.81
C ILE A 163 -23.73 -16.31 2.05
N PHE A 164 -22.52 -16.32 2.62
CA PHE A 164 -22.08 -17.34 3.60
C PHE A 164 -21.68 -16.75 4.95
#